data_AF-T1DU90-F1
#
_entry.id   AF-T1DU90-F1
#
_cell.length_a   1.000
_cell.length_b   1.000
_cell.length_c   1.000
_cell.angle_alpha   90.00
_cell.angle_beta   90.00
_cell.angle_gamma   90.00
#
_symmetry.space_group_name_H-M   'P 1'
#
loop_
_entity.id
_entity.type
_entity.pdbx_description
1 polymer ?
#
loop_
_entity_poly.entity_id
_entity_poly.type
_entity_poly.pdbx_seq_one_letter_code
_entity_poly.pdbx_strand_id
1 'polypeptide(L)'
;MPYGYLLLQGVYLPLGYVNSRLLLKYIKPLNGRPFGFSFLFISTQIIIGLALFSVLFNFSNDFHYGVWAGTCITTFAITPLFSQAFSSYLNIPIEIYKMRVYTPNNMMHLSAPIDTEELLVYEIEIYKNPADRKPIRLKAKAKQDMIFGDWFELIVSDYNQKKFTDPIEYYNMDDPYGWIFYVKPSFFRPRKYIDPEISFFENKVIEKYLIVSKRVRKNEY
;
A
#
# COMPACT_ATOMS: atom_id res chain seq x y z
N MET A 1 4.78 28.39 -34.49
CA MET A 1 5.64 27.20 -34.69
C MET A 1 5.77 26.46 -33.35
N PRO A 2 5.52 25.14 -33.28
CA PRO A 2 5.48 24.40 -32.00
C PRO A 2 6.83 24.30 -31.29
N TYR A 3 7.95 24.55 -31.99
CA TYR A 3 9.30 24.45 -31.45
C TYR A 3 9.59 25.42 -30.30
N GLY A 4 9.08 26.66 -30.37
CA GLY A 4 9.29 27.65 -29.31
C GLY A 4 8.62 27.25 -27.99
N TYR A 5 7.44 26.64 -28.09
CA TYR A 5 6.71 26.13 -26.92
C TYR A 5 7.49 24.99 -26.24
N LEU A 6 7.98 24.02 -27.02
CA LEU A 6 8.78 22.90 -26.50
C LEU A 6 10.11 23.37 -25.89
N LEU A 7 10.76 24.35 -26.51
CA LEU A 7 11.98 24.97 -25.98
C LEU A 7 11.71 25.61 -24.61
N LEU A 8 10.65 26.40 -24.49
CA LEU A 8 10.27 27.03 -23.23
C LEU A 8 9.95 25.99 -22.15
N GLN A 9 9.24 24.91 -22.48
CA GLN A 9 9.02 23.80 -21.55
C GLN A 9 10.36 23.21 -21.05
N GLY A 10 11.30 22.97 -21.96
CA GLY A 10 12.64 22.50 -21.63
C GLY A 10 13.42 23.45 -20.71
N VAL A 11 13.23 24.76 -20.84
CA VAL A 11 13.84 25.78 -19.97
C VAL A 11 13.16 25.87 -18.59
N TYR A 12 11.82 25.75 -18.53
CA TYR A 12 11.08 25.83 -17.26
C TYR A 12 11.33 24.62 -16.34
N LEU A 13 11.70 23.47 -16.89
CA LEU A 13 11.99 22.25 -16.13
C LEU A 13 13.17 22.41 -15.14
N PRO A 14 14.39 22.81 -15.56
CA PRO A 14 15.50 23.08 -14.64
C PRO A 14 15.23 24.30 -13.75
N LEU A 15 14.49 25.30 -14.24
CA LEU A 15 14.07 26.44 -13.40
C LEU A 15 13.19 25.99 -12.24
N GLY A 16 12.31 24.99 -12.44
CA GLY A 16 11.52 24.38 -11.38
C GLY A 16 12.38 23.72 -10.30
N TYR A 17 13.48 23.06 -10.69
CA TYR A 17 14.45 22.49 -9.74
C TYR A 17 15.19 23.57 -8.94
N VAL A 18 15.66 24.62 -9.61
CA VAL A 18 16.35 25.73 -8.95
C VAL A 18 15.39 26.41 -7.98
N ASN A 19 14.16 26.71 -8.42
CA ASN A 19 13.15 27.34 -7.57
C ASN A 19 12.86 26.53 -6.30
N SER A 20 12.72 25.21 -6.39
CA SER A 20 12.46 24.38 -5.20
C SER A 20 13.60 24.44 -4.18
N ARG A 21 14.85 24.49 -4.64
CA ARG A 21 16.03 24.69 -3.77
C ARG A 21 16.07 26.08 -3.15
N LEU A 22 15.78 27.12 -3.94
CA LEU A 22 15.74 28.50 -3.43
C LEU A 22 14.61 28.69 -2.41
N LEU A 23 13.44 28.12 -2.68
CA LEU A 23 12.28 28.18 -1.80
C LEU A 23 12.61 27.61 -0.41
N LEU A 24 13.22 26.42 -0.35
CA LEU A 24 13.66 25.80 0.90
C LEU A 24 14.79 26.57 1.60
N LYS A 25 15.67 27.24 0.84
CA LYS A 25 16.79 28.02 1.39
C LYS A 25 16.35 29.34 2.01
N TYR A 26 15.49 30.09 1.31
CA TYR A 26 15.09 31.44 1.73
C TYR A 26 13.88 31.44 2.66
N ILE A 27 12.91 30.55 2.43
CA ILE A 27 11.72 30.45 3.27
C ILE A 27 11.99 29.37 4.31
N LYS A 28 12.80 29.71 5.32
CA LYS A 28 13.12 28.82 6.46
C LYS A 28 11.88 28.15 7.09
N PRO A 29 10.71 28.81 7.22
CA PRO A 29 9.52 28.18 7.78
C PRO A 29 8.96 27.01 6.95
N LEU A 30 9.31 26.91 5.65
CA LEU A 30 8.90 25.79 4.81
C LEU A 30 9.72 24.54 5.07
N ASN A 31 10.90 24.67 5.67
CA ASN A 31 11.75 23.55 6.01
C ASN A 31 11.14 22.79 7.21
N GLY A 32 10.62 21.59 6.96
CA GLY A 32 9.91 20.77 7.95
C GLY A 32 8.38 20.89 7.96
N ARG A 33 7.79 21.77 7.13
CA ARG A 33 6.33 21.81 6.89
C ARG A 33 5.94 20.70 5.89
N PRO A 34 4.66 20.27 5.88
CA PRO A 34 4.18 19.35 4.84
C PRO A 34 4.28 20.01 3.46
N PHE A 35 4.52 19.18 2.45
CA PHE A 35 4.70 19.62 1.05
C PHE A 35 3.55 20.48 0.51
N GLY A 36 2.34 20.36 1.08
CA GLY A 36 1.20 21.19 0.72
C GLY A 36 1.48 22.70 0.77
N PHE A 37 2.28 23.19 1.71
CA PHE A 37 2.65 24.60 1.74
C PHE A 37 3.55 24.98 0.56
N SER A 38 4.59 24.20 0.28
CA SER A 38 5.46 24.41 -0.88
C SER A 38 4.67 24.34 -2.20
N PHE A 39 3.70 23.44 -2.29
CA PHE A 39 2.80 23.33 -3.44
C PHE A 39 1.95 24.58 -3.67
N LEU A 40 1.43 25.22 -2.62
CA LEU A 40 0.69 26.49 -2.73
C LEU A 40 1.58 27.63 -3.26
N PHE A 41 2.81 27.74 -2.78
CA PHE A 41 3.76 28.73 -3.31
C PHE A 41 4.06 28.49 -4.79
N ILE A 42 4.37 27.25 -5.18
CA ILE A 42 4.66 26.89 -6.58
C ILE A 42 3.44 27.19 -7.46
N SER A 43 2.23 26.83 -7.01
CA SER A 43 0.99 27.11 -7.75
C SER A 43 0.76 28.61 -7.93
N THR A 44 1.01 29.42 -6.90
CA THR A 44 0.91 30.88 -6.96
C THR A 44 1.91 31.46 -7.96
N GLN A 45 3.16 31.00 -7.93
CA GLN A 45 4.20 31.41 -8.90
C GLN A 45 3.80 31.07 -10.33
N ILE A 46 3.20 29.90 -10.57
CA ILE A 46 2.73 29.48 -11.90
C ILE A 46 1.58 30.36 -12.37
N ILE A 47 0.58 30.67 -11.52
CA ILE A 47 -0.55 31.52 -11.89
C ILE A 47 -0.07 32.93 -12.25
N ILE A 48 0.79 33.52 -11.42
CA ILE A 48 1.37 34.85 -11.68
C ILE A 48 2.22 34.81 -12.96
N GLY A 49 3.06 33.79 -13.13
CA GLY A 49 3.88 33.61 -14.32
C GLY A 49 3.05 33.46 -15.58
N LEU A 50 1.95 32.68 -15.53
CA LEU A 50 1.03 32.49 -16.65
C LEU A 50 0.33 33.80 -17.03
N ALA A 51 -0.12 34.59 -16.04
CA ALA A 51 -0.76 35.87 -16.29
C ALA A 51 0.21 36.87 -16.96
N LEU A 52 1.42 37.01 -16.42
CA LEU A 52 2.46 37.89 -16.97
C LEU A 52 2.88 37.45 -18.37
N PHE A 53 3.11 36.15 -18.57
CA PHE A 53 3.46 35.59 -19.88
C PHE A 53 2.37 35.85 -20.90
N SER A 54 1.10 35.64 -20.54
CA SER A 54 -0.03 35.86 -21.44
C SER A 54 -0.12 37.31 -21.91
N VAL A 55 0.06 38.27 -20.99
CA VAL A 55 0.06 39.71 -21.32
C VAL A 55 1.23 40.05 -22.24
N LEU A 56 2.45 39.63 -21.91
CA LEU A 56 3.64 39.90 -22.72
C LEU A 56 3.54 39.25 -24.12
N PHE A 57 3.00 38.04 -24.19
CA PHE A 57 2.82 37.30 -25.44
C PHE A 57 1.81 37.99 -26.35
N ASN A 58 0.65 38.37 -25.82
CA ASN A 58 -0.41 39.08 -26.55
C ASN A 58 -0.01 40.51 -26.93
N PHE A 59 0.91 41.13 -26.19
CA PHE A 59 1.48 42.43 -26.56
C PHE A 59 2.49 42.30 -27.69
N SER A 60 3.29 41.22 -27.69
CA SER A 60 4.38 41.03 -28.66
C SER A 60 3.95 40.33 -29.95
N ASN A 61 2.77 39.72 -29.97
CA ASN A 61 2.23 38.99 -31.12
C ASN A 61 0.78 39.40 -31.37
N ASP A 62 0.40 39.49 -32.64
CA ASP A 62 -0.98 39.74 -33.06
C ASP A 62 -1.93 38.56 -32.76
N PHE A 63 -1.36 37.43 -32.32
CA PHE A 63 -2.14 36.26 -31.97
C PHE A 63 -2.59 36.28 -30.51
N HIS A 64 -3.89 36.43 -30.28
CA HIS A 64 -4.51 36.50 -28.95
C HIS A 64 -4.64 35.15 -28.21
N TYR A 65 -3.69 34.22 -28.38
CA TYR A 65 -3.68 32.92 -27.69
C TYR A 65 -2.65 32.82 -26.55
N GLY A 66 -2.19 33.94 -25.98
CA GLY A 66 -1.15 33.99 -24.93
C GLY A 66 -1.41 33.07 -23.73
N VAL A 67 -2.67 32.84 -23.35
CA VAL A 67 -3.03 31.88 -22.29
C VAL A 67 -2.64 30.44 -22.68
N TRP A 68 -2.95 30.03 -23.91
CA TRP A 68 -2.59 28.70 -24.43
C TRP A 68 -1.09 28.55 -24.58
N ALA A 69 -0.40 29.58 -25.10
CA ALA A 69 1.05 29.59 -25.22
C ALA A 69 1.73 29.51 -23.84
N GLY A 70 1.17 30.19 -22.82
CA GLY A 70 1.72 30.22 -21.47
C GLY A 70 1.59 28.91 -20.70
N THR A 71 0.79 27.95 -21.18
CA THR A 71 0.71 26.61 -20.57
C THR A 71 2.07 25.91 -20.51
N CYS A 72 3.07 26.30 -21.31
CA CYS A 72 4.44 25.78 -21.22
C CYS A 72 5.06 25.92 -19.82
N ILE A 73 4.64 26.94 -19.05
CA ILE A 73 5.07 27.20 -17.67
C ILE A 73 4.67 26.05 -16.72
N THR A 74 3.63 25.27 -17.02
CA THR A 74 3.23 24.14 -16.14
C THR A 74 4.34 23.11 -15.94
N THR A 75 5.28 22.98 -16.89
CA THR A 75 6.49 22.15 -16.78
C THR A 75 7.35 22.50 -15.55
N PHE A 76 7.26 23.75 -15.08
CA PHE A 76 7.92 24.23 -13.87
C PHE A 76 7.52 23.43 -12.61
N ALA A 77 6.30 22.90 -12.55
CA ALA A 77 5.82 22.11 -11.41
C ALA A 77 6.35 20.67 -11.42
N ILE A 78 6.79 20.14 -12.57
CA ILE A 78 7.11 18.71 -12.72
C ILE A 78 8.26 18.32 -11.80
N THR A 79 9.34 19.09 -11.80
CA THR A 79 10.54 18.78 -11.01
C THR A 79 10.28 18.73 -9.49
N PRO A 80 9.67 19.77 -8.86
CA PRO A 80 9.36 19.69 -7.43
C PRO A 80 8.38 18.56 -7.09
N LEU A 81 7.36 18.34 -7.92
CA LEU A 81 6.40 17.25 -7.70
C LEU A 81 7.07 15.87 -7.77
N PHE A 82 7.93 15.65 -8.77
CA PHE A 82 8.69 14.41 -8.91
C PHE A 82 9.60 14.17 -7.69
N SER A 83 10.33 15.21 -7.25
CA SER A 83 11.22 15.09 -6.09
C SER A 83 10.46 14.71 -4.82
N GLN A 84 9.29 15.31 -4.59
CA GLN A 84 8.45 14.97 -3.45
C GLN A 84 7.88 13.56 -3.56
N ALA A 85 7.38 13.17 -4.74
CA ALA A 85 6.84 11.84 -4.96
C ALA A 85 7.91 10.76 -4.71
N PHE A 86 9.13 10.99 -5.19
CA PHE A 86 10.26 10.10 -4.97
C PHE A 86 10.65 10.01 -3.48
N SER A 87 10.73 11.14 -2.77
CA SER A 87 10.97 11.13 -1.32
C SER A 87 9.85 10.44 -0.55
N SER A 88 8.59 10.67 -0.93
CA SER A 88 7.44 9.98 -0.34
C SER A 88 7.50 8.48 -0.57
N TYR A 89 7.93 8.02 -1.75
CA TYR A 89 8.14 6.61 -2.04
C TYR A 89 9.23 5.99 -1.16
N LEU A 90 10.38 6.65 -1.02
CA LEU A 90 11.48 6.18 -0.17
C LEU A 90 11.12 6.17 1.33
N ASN A 91 10.22 7.04 1.76
CA ASN A 91 9.76 7.10 3.15
C ASN A 91 8.70 6.04 3.48
N ILE A 92 8.22 5.26 2.51
CA ILE A 92 7.32 4.13 2.80
C ILE A 92 8.16 3.06 3.52
N PRO A 93 7.87 2.76 4.80
CA PRO A 93 8.63 1.73 5.51
C PRO A 93 8.42 0.38 4.82
N ILE A 94 9.50 -0.42 4.76
CA ILE A 94 9.41 -1.80 4.29
C ILE A 94 8.50 -2.56 5.27
N GLU A 95 7.49 -3.22 4.72
CA GLU A 95 6.48 -3.91 5.51
C GLU A 95 7.07 -5.22 6.05
N ILE A 96 7.47 -5.24 7.33
CA ILE A 96 7.97 -6.46 7.98
C ILE A 96 6.78 -7.34 8.34
N TYR A 97 6.59 -8.42 7.60
CA TYR A 97 5.52 -9.39 7.85
C TYR A 97 5.91 -10.33 8.99
N LYS A 98 5.08 -10.39 10.03
CA LYS A 98 5.16 -11.47 11.02
C LYS A 98 4.60 -12.74 10.38
N MET A 99 5.46 -13.75 10.27
CA MET A 99 5.10 -15.08 9.78
C MET A 99 4.70 -15.97 10.94
N ARG A 100 3.64 -16.77 10.76
CA ARG A 100 3.33 -17.87 11.68
C ARG A 100 3.83 -19.18 11.10
N VAL A 101 4.53 -19.96 11.91
CA VAL A 101 5.01 -21.29 11.55
C VAL A 101 4.11 -22.32 12.24
N TYR A 102 3.49 -23.20 11.47
CA TYR A 102 2.59 -24.22 12.02
C TYR A 102 3.39 -25.21 12.88
N THR A 103 3.05 -25.34 14.16
CA THR A 103 3.71 -26.27 15.08
C THR A 103 2.69 -27.28 15.61
N PRO A 104 2.72 -28.56 15.16
CA PRO A 104 1.68 -29.54 15.48
C PRO A 104 1.53 -29.84 16.99
N ASN A 105 2.56 -29.56 17.80
CA ASN A 105 2.58 -29.89 19.22
C ASN A 105 2.08 -28.76 20.14
N ASN A 106 1.71 -27.59 19.60
CA ASN A 106 1.28 -26.43 20.40
C ASN A 106 -0.21 -26.49 20.82
N MET A 107 -0.93 -27.55 20.44
CA MET A 107 -2.36 -27.74 20.75
C MET A 107 -2.66 -27.93 22.24
N MET A 108 -1.65 -27.96 23.11
CA MET A 108 -1.80 -28.19 24.56
C MET A 108 -2.45 -27.01 25.31
N HIS A 109 -2.65 -25.86 24.65
CA HIS A 109 -3.33 -24.68 25.21
C HIS A 109 -4.75 -24.44 24.65
N LEU A 110 -5.41 -25.44 24.07
CA LEU A 110 -6.80 -25.30 23.65
C LEU A 110 -7.76 -25.29 24.84
N SER A 111 -7.95 -24.07 25.36
CA SER A 111 -8.88 -23.74 26.42
C SER A 111 -10.33 -23.83 25.91
N ALA A 112 -11.07 -24.74 26.53
CA ALA A 112 -12.52 -24.80 26.69
C ALA A 112 -13.42 -24.94 25.43
N PRO A 113 -14.56 -25.65 25.55
CA PRO A 113 -15.60 -25.68 24.53
C PRO A 113 -16.02 -24.26 24.17
N ILE A 114 -16.11 -23.99 22.87
CA ILE A 114 -16.51 -22.70 22.34
C ILE A 114 -17.98 -22.47 22.70
N ASP A 115 -18.22 -21.68 23.75
CA ASP A 115 -19.56 -21.25 24.12
C ASP A 115 -20.21 -20.40 23.02
N THR A 116 -21.51 -20.59 22.78
CA THR A 116 -22.17 -20.36 21.47
C THR A 116 -22.57 -18.90 21.23
N GLU A 117 -22.44 -18.02 22.22
CA GLU A 117 -23.16 -16.72 22.22
C GLU A 117 -22.49 -15.59 21.39
N GLU A 118 -21.20 -15.67 21.05
CA GLU A 118 -20.50 -14.61 20.28
C GLU A 118 -19.58 -15.14 19.16
N LEU A 119 -20.08 -16.10 18.38
CA LEU A 119 -19.33 -16.67 17.26
C LEU A 119 -19.54 -15.92 15.95
N LEU A 120 -18.45 -15.40 15.38
CA LEU A 120 -18.42 -14.80 14.04
C LEU A 120 -17.89 -15.79 13.02
N VAL A 121 -18.39 -15.74 11.78
CA VAL A 121 -17.99 -16.66 10.71
C VAL A 121 -17.02 -15.98 9.75
N TYR A 122 -15.75 -16.31 9.86
CA TYR A 122 -14.72 -15.79 8.96
C TYR A 122 -14.52 -16.73 7.76
N GLU A 123 -14.25 -16.13 6.60
CA GLU A 123 -13.89 -16.85 5.37
C GLU A 123 -12.39 -16.68 5.11
N ILE A 124 -11.69 -17.80 4.92
CA ILE A 124 -10.25 -17.84 4.63
C ILE A 124 -9.98 -18.60 3.34
N GLU A 125 -9.10 -18.03 2.52
CA GLU A 125 -8.62 -18.61 1.26
C GLU A 125 -7.22 -19.21 1.47
N ILE A 126 -7.08 -20.51 1.20
CA ILE A 126 -5.87 -21.30 1.44
C ILE A 126 -5.54 -22.14 0.19
N TYR A 127 -4.27 -22.23 -0.19
CA TYR A 127 -3.79 -23.17 -1.22
C TYR A 127 -3.40 -24.49 -0.54
N LYS A 128 -3.84 -25.65 -1.05
CA LYS A 128 -3.52 -26.95 -0.41
C LYS A 128 -2.09 -27.35 -0.69
N ASN A 129 -1.66 -27.32 -1.95
CA ASN A 129 -0.28 -27.57 -2.39
C ASN A 129 0.32 -26.29 -3.03
N PRO A 130 1.63 -26.01 -2.89
CA PRO A 130 2.27 -24.91 -3.62
C PRO A 130 2.11 -24.96 -5.15
N ALA A 131 1.87 -26.14 -5.73
CA ALA A 131 1.63 -26.35 -7.16
C ALA A 131 0.17 -26.10 -7.58
N ASP A 132 -0.76 -25.91 -6.63
CA ASP A 132 -2.17 -25.72 -6.94
C ASP A 132 -2.43 -24.37 -7.60
N ARG A 133 -3.20 -24.40 -8.69
CA ARG A 133 -3.59 -23.19 -9.44
C ARG A 133 -4.74 -22.41 -8.80
N LYS A 134 -5.55 -23.07 -7.97
CA LYS A 134 -6.75 -22.47 -7.37
C LYS A 134 -6.76 -22.71 -5.87
N PRO A 135 -7.01 -21.67 -5.06
CA PRO A 135 -7.16 -21.85 -3.62
C PRO A 135 -8.54 -22.42 -3.28
N ILE A 136 -8.64 -23.01 -2.10
CA ILE A 136 -9.91 -23.36 -1.46
C ILE A 136 -10.35 -22.26 -0.52
N ARG A 137 -11.68 -22.14 -0.35
CA ARG A 137 -12.28 -21.24 0.63
C ARG A 137 -12.87 -22.05 1.76
N LEU A 138 -12.45 -21.75 2.98
CA LEU A 138 -12.95 -22.35 4.20
C LEU A 138 -13.70 -21.31 5.00
N LYS A 139 -14.84 -21.71 5.56
CA LYS A 139 -15.62 -20.90 6.50
C LYS A 139 -15.50 -21.53 7.86
N ALA A 140 -15.05 -20.76 8.84
CA ALA A 140 -14.85 -21.23 10.20
C ALA A 140 -15.32 -20.19 11.20
N LYS A 141 -15.83 -20.68 12.33
CA LYS A 141 -16.27 -19.83 13.43
C LYS A 141 -15.06 -19.40 14.25
N ALA A 142 -15.04 -18.15 14.70
CA ALA A 142 -14.04 -17.63 15.62
C ALA A 142 -14.70 -16.67 16.62
N LYS A 143 -14.13 -16.58 17.83
CA LYS A 143 -14.45 -15.51 18.77
C LYS A 143 -13.53 -14.30 18.50
N GLN A 144 -13.96 -13.10 18.88
CA GLN A 144 -13.18 -11.88 18.63
C GLN A 144 -11.89 -11.79 19.47
N ASP A 145 -11.89 -12.41 20.64
CA ASP A 145 -10.78 -12.45 21.61
C ASP A 145 -9.74 -13.53 21.29
N MET A 146 -10.07 -14.49 20.42
CA MET A 146 -9.19 -15.59 20.04
C MET A 146 -7.97 -15.08 19.25
N ILE A 147 -6.79 -15.61 19.57
CA ILE A 147 -5.54 -15.34 18.84
C ILE A 147 -5.67 -15.89 17.41
N PHE A 148 -5.31 -15.08 16.42
CA PHE A 148 -5.50 -15.43 15.01
C PHE A 148 -4.69 -16.67 14.59
N GLY A 149 -3.42 -16.75 15.03
CA GLY A 149 -2.53 -17.86 14.71
C GLY A 149 -3.06 -19.21 15.20
N ASP A 150 -3.54 -19.27 16.44
CA ASP A 150 -4.07 -20.49 17.04
C ASP A 150 -5.36 -20.94 16.35
N TRP A 151 -6.23 -19.98 15.99
CA TRP A 151 -7.43 -20.24 15.18
C TRP A 151 -7.08 -20.82 13.80
N PHE A 152 -6.05 -20.30 13.14
CA PHE A 152 -5.60 -20.82 11.85
C PHE A 152 -5.09 -22.27 11.97
N GLU A 153 -4.28 -22.56 12.99
CA GLU A 153 -3.76 -23.91 13.23
C GLU A 153 -4.91 -24.93 13.45
N LEU A 154 -5.96 -24.51 14.16
CA LEU A 154 -7.16 -25.31 14.38
C LEU A 154 -7.92 -25.62 13.10
N ILE A 155 -8.15 -24.62 12.24
CA ILE A 155 -8.84 -24.86 10.97
C ILE A 155 -8.08 -25.84 10.08
N VAL A 156 -6.76 -25.67 10.01
CA VAL A 156 -5.92 -26.55 9.20
C VAL A 156 -5.96 -27.98 9.75
N SER A 157 -5.88 -28.14 11.07
CA SER A 157 -6.00 -29.45 11.74
C SER A 157 -7.37 -30.09 11.48
N ASP A 158 -8.46 -29.35 11.73
CA ASP A 158 -9.84 -29.81 11.53
C ASP A 158 -10.10 -30.21 10.07
N TYR A 159 -9.56 -29.44 9.12
CA TYR A 159 -9.69 -29.75 7.70
C TYR A 159 -8.94 -31.05 7.36
N ASN A 160 -7.69 -31.17 7.82
CA ASN A 160 -6.85 -32.34 7.55
C ASN A 160 -7.41 -33.62 8.19
N GLN A 161 -8.03 -33.52 9.37
CA GLN A 161 -8.75 -34.64 10.00
C GLN A 161 -10.02 -35.04 9.23
N LYS A 162 -10.73 -34.09 8.62
CA LYS A 162 -11.94 -34.40 7.82
C LYS A 162 -11.60 -34.90 6.42
N LYS A 163 -10.43 -34.53 5.88
CA LYS A 163 -10.02 -34.79 4.50
C LYS A 163 -8.62 -35.40 4.42
N PHE A 164 -8.50 -36.63 4.92
CA PHE A 164 -7.24 -37.39 4.91
C PHE A 164 -6.63 -37.59 3.51
N THR A 165 -7.47 -37.68 2.46
CA THR A 165 -7.02 -37.97 1.08
C THR A 165 -6.40 -36.76 0.38
N ASP A 166 -6.71 -35.54 0.83
CA ASP A 166 -6.28 -34.30 0.18
C ASP A 166 -6.05 -33.20 1.23
N PRO A 167 -5.02 -33.36 2.08
CA PRO A 167 -4.74 -32.46 3.19
C PRO A 167 -4.07 -31.16 2.71
N ILE A 168 -4.18 -30.12 3.53
CA ILE A 168 -3.39 -28.89 3.39
C ILE A 168 -1.96 -29.18 3.85
N GLU A 169 -0.99 -29.04 2.94
CA GLU A 169 0.42 -29.26 3.25
C GLU A 169 0.97 -28.13 4.15
N TYR A 170 1.49 -28.47 5.33
CA TYR A 170 2.03 -27.48 6.27
C TYR A 170 3.55 -27.62 6.49
N TYR A 171 4.17 -28.68 5.96
CA TYR A 171 5.61 -28.93 5.98
C TYR A 171 6.12 -29.31 4.59
N ASN A 172 7.40 -29.08 4.32
CA ASN A 172 8.05 -29.56 3.11
C ASN A 172 9.40 -30.19 3.43
N MET A 173 9.49 -31.50 3.20
CA MET A 173 10.68 -32.35 3.29
C MET A 173 11.42 -32.37 4.64
N ASP A 174 11.46 -31.29 5.43
CA ASP A 174 11.85 -31.18 6.85
C ASP A 174 11.60 -29.76 7.43
N ASP A 175 11.31 -28.74 6.61
CA ASP A 175 11.05 -27.36 7.07
C ASP A 175 9.55 -27.03 7.10
N PRO A 176 9.03 -26.44 8.20
CA PRO A 176 7.65 -25.98 8.25
C PRO A 176 7.47 -24.71 7.42
N TYR A 177 6.34 -24.61 6.72
CA TYR A 177 6.02 -23.40 5.94
C TYR A 177 5.68 -22.23 6.86
N GLY A 178 6.21 -21.05 6.54
CA GLY A 178 5.73 -19.80 7.10
C GLY A 178 4.46 -19.35 6.41
N TRP A 179 3.53 -18.77 7.16
CA TRP A 179 2.29 -18.21 6.63
C TRP A 179 2.19 -16.72 6.94
N ILE A 180 1.81 -15.95 5.92
CA ILE A 180 1.41 -14.56 6.07
C ILE A 180 -0.07 -14.43 5.75
N PHE A 181 -0.72 -13.51 6.44
CA PHE A 181 -2.16 -13.32 6.37
C PHE A 181 -2.47 -11.88 6.03
N TYR A 182 -3.41 -11.66 5.10
CA TYR A 182 -3.90 -10.33 4.82
C TYR A 182 -5.35 -10.34 4.37
N VAL A 183 -6.05 -9.24 4.62
CA VAL A 183 -7.35 -8.95 4.01
C VAL A 183 -7.16 -7.94 2.88
N LYS A 184 -7.99 -8.06 1.85
CA LYS A 184 -8.09 -7.08 0.77
C LYS A 184 -9.47 -6.40 0.84
N PRO A 185 -9.60 -5.26 1.54
CA PRO A 185 -10.90 -4.60 1.71
C PRO A 185 -11.53 -4.13 0.40
N SER A 186 -10.71 -3.75 -0.59
CA SER A 186 -11.13 -3.28 -1.91
C SER A 186 -9.97 -3.37 -2.92
N PHE A 187 -10.27 -3.26 -4.22
CA PHE A 187 -9.27 -3.15 -5.28
C PHE A 187 -8.39 -1.90 -5.14
N PHE A 188 -8.94 -0.80 -4.62
CA PHE A 188 -8.26 0.50 -4.51
C PHE A 188 -7.58 0.74 -3.15
N ARG A 189 -7.81 -0.12 -2.16
CA ARG A 189 -7.18 0.00 -0.83
C ARG A 189 -5.98 -0.95 -0.75
N PRO A 190 -4.91 -0.55 -0.05
CA PRO A 190 -3.79 -1.44 0.21
C PRO A 190 -4.26 -2.68 0.98
N ARG A 191 -3.49 -3.76 0.86
CA ARG A 191 -3.71 -4.96 1.66
C ARG A 191 -3.48 -4.60 3.13
N LYS A 192 -4.32 -5.14 4.00
CA LYS A 192 -4.15 -5.00 5.43
C LYS A 192 -3.69 -6.35 5.96
N TYR A 193 -2.44 -6.43 6.39
CA TYR A 193 -1.87 -7.65 6.95
C TYR A 193 -2.39 -7.88 8.36
N ILE A 194 -2.49 -9.16 8.72
CA ILE A 194 -2.96 -9.65 10.01
C ILE A 194 -1.73 -10.15 10.76
N ASP A 195 -1.56 -9.69 11.99
CA ASP A 195 -0.55 -10.19 12.90
C ASP A 195 -1.08 -11.50 13.54
N PRO A 196 -0.41 -12.64 13.33
CA PRO A 196 -0.88 -13.92 13.84
C PRO A 196 -0.80 -14.06 15.37
N GLU A 197 -0.01 -13.21 16.05
CA GLU A 197 0.20 -13.30 17.50
C GLU A 197 -0.85 -12.54 18.32
N ILE A 198 -1.75 -11.80 17.66
CA ILE A 198 -2.79 -10.99 18.32
C ILE A 198 -4.20 -11.46 17.94
N SER A 199 -5.20 -10.99 18.69
CA SER A 199 -6.60 -11.40 18.51
C SER A 199 -7.24 -10.82 17.24
N PHE A 200 -8.40 -11.38 16.84
CA PHE A 200 -9.22 -10.83 15.76
C PHE A 200 -9.64 -9.37 16.01
N PHE A 201 -9.99 -9.06 17.27
CA PHE A 201 -10.37 -7.72 17.71
C PHE A 201 -9.22 -6.72 17.54
N GLU A 202 -8.02 -7.07 18.01
CA GLU A 202 -6.83 -6.19 17.93
C GLU A 202 -6.36 -6.00 16.48
N ASN A 203 -6.42 -7.05 15.67
CA ASN A 203 -6.20 -6.96 14.23
C ASN A 203 -7.29 -6.14 13.50
N LYS A 204 -8.41 -5.83 14.15
CA LYS A 204 -9.60 -5.18 13.57
C LYS A 204 -10.03 -5.89 12.28
N VAL A 205 -10.10 -7.22 12.32
CA VAL A 205 -10.61 -8.04 11.21
C VAL A 205 -12.13 -7.99 11.27
N ILE A 206 -12.76 -7.64 10.15
CA ILE A 206 -14.22 -7.58 10.04
C ILE A 206 -14.68 -8.86 9.32
N GLU A 207 -15.74 -9.48 9.83
CA GLU A 207 -16.31 -10.75 9.33
C GLU A 207 -16.54 -10.78 7.82
N LYS A 208 -16.94 -9.64 7.24
CA LYS A 208 -17.22 -9.51 5.80
C LYS A 208 -15.99 -9.70 4.90
N TYR A 209 -14.78 -9.60 5.43
CA TYR A 209 -13.57 -9.65 4.61
C TYR A 209 -13.06 -11.08 4.43
N LEU A 210 -12.72 -11.40 3.17
CA LEU A 210 -11.99 -12.62 2.83
C LEU A 210 -10.54 -12.49 3.32
N ILE A 211 -10.16 -13.40 4.21
CA ILE A 211 -8.79 -13.53 4.70
C ILE A 211 -8.02 -14.37 3.69
N VAL A 212 -6.87 -13.87 3.23
CA VAL A 212 -6.02 -14.59 2.29
C VAL A 212 -4.78 -15.05 3.03
N SER A 213 -4.50 -16.35 2.98
CA SER A 213 -3.24 -16.91 3.47
C SER A 213 -2.27 -17.15 2.32
N LYS A 214 -1.01 -16.77 2.51
CA LYS A 214 0.06 -17.03 1.56
C LYS A 214 1.22 -17.72 2.28
N ARG A 215 1.73 -18.79 1.68
CA ARG A 215 2.95 -19.47 2.13
C ARG A 215 4.18 -18.65 1.78
N VAL A 216 5.14 -18.60 2.69
CA VAL A 216 6.44 -17.94 2.55
C VAL A 216 7.52 -18.93 2.98
N ARG A 217 8.60 -19.03 2.19
CA ARG A 217 9.79 -19.81 2.55
C ARG A 217 10.75 -18.89 3.31
N LYS A 218 11.40 -19.43 4.35
CA LYS A 218 12.33 -18.70 5.23
C LYS A 218 13.54 -18.09 4.48
N ASN A 219 13.82 -18.52 3.25
CA ASN A 219 14.98 -18.09 2.45
C ASN A 219 14.74 -16.84 1.57
N GLU A 220 13.61 -16.13 1.70
CA GLU A 220 13.34 -14.88 0.95
C GLU A 220 13.41 -13.64 1.87
N TYR A 221 14.55 -13.45 2.54
CA TYR A 221 14.94 -12.18 3.17
C TYR A 221 16.11 -11.55 2.42
#